data_AF-A0A067MHQ3-F1
#
_entry.id   AF-A0A067MHQ3-F1
#
_cell.length_a   1.000
_cell.length_b   1.000
_cell.length_c   1.000
_cell.angle_alpha   90.00
_cell.angle_beta   90.00
_cell.angle_gamma   90.00
#
_symmetry.space_group_name_H-M   'P 1'
#
loop_
_entity.id
_entity.type
_entity.pdbx_description
1 polymer ?
#
loop_
_entity_poly.entity_id
_entity_poly.type
_entity_poly.pdbx_seq_one_letter_code
_entity_poly.pdbx_strand_id
1 'polypeptide(L)'
;MGDASSILGWMSLACWIVVYSPQFIENYQLQSGEGLSIAFILIWLVGDLTNLLGALLAGLLPTVTFVALYYSLCDILLLAQIYYYRWKAAARLEKEEVAGGSAETTGLLAGSSSDEEVRVKTAAENARGQMLRNAICVLFVIGTGVAAWYFGPNKAKTPTEDGPMDLTSQILGYISMLLYLSSRIPQIFKNRETKCTGLSPVFFAFAMTGNITYVLSICSASMDKHYLLVNASWLAGSIGTILLDIYVLYQFIHYRAERISRERSAEIAVVA
;
A
#
# COMPACT_ATOMS: atom_id res chain seq x y z
N MET A 1 9.29 -23.71 -16.83
CA MET A 1 8.96 -22.28 -17.00
C MET A 1 7.52 -21.96 -16.57
N GLY A 2 6.51 -22.76 -16.95
CA GLY A 2 5.11 -22.56 -16.52
C GLY A 2 4.86 -22.55 -15.01
N ASP A 3 5.55 -23.42 -14.25
CA ASP A 3 5.32 -23.52 -12.79
C ASP A 3 5.80 -22.26 -12.05
N ALA A 4 6.96 -21.72 -12.44
CA ALA A 4 7.49 -20.50 -11.86
C ALA A 4 6.57 -19.29 -12.12
N SER A 5 6.07 -19.16 -13.36
CA SER A 5 5.10 -18.12 -13.71
C SER A 5 3.82 -18.21 -12.89
N SER A 6 3.27 -19.42 -12.74
CA SER A 6 2.07 -19.69 -11.92
C SER A 6 2.29 -19.29 -10.45
N ILE A 7 3.36 -19.80 -9.82
CA ILE A 7 3.70 -19.50 -8.42
C ILE A 7 3.79 -17.99 -8.20
N LEU A 8 4.56 -17.31 -9.05
CA LEU A 8 4.78 -15.88 -8.96
C LEU A 8 3.49 -15.07 -9.18
N GLY A 9 2.63 -15.49 -10.11
CA GLY A 9 1.34 -14.86 -10.35
C GLY A 9 0.39 -14.98 -9.16
N TRP A 10 0.30 -16.16 -8.53
CA TRP A 10 -0.51 -16.37 -7.33
C TRP A 10 0.03 -15.64 -6.10
N MET A 11 1.37 -15.55 -5.96
CA MET A 11 1.99 -14.72 -4.93
C MET A 11 1.68 -13.24 -5.14
N SER A 12 1.73 -12.77 -6.39
CA SER A 12 1.36 -11.39 -6.73
C SER A 12 -0.09 -11.09 -6.34
N LEU A 13 -1.04 -11.93 -6.76
CA LEU A 13 -2.44 -11.78 -6.42
C LEU A 13 -2.65 -11.75 -4.90
N ALA A 14 -1.97 -12.63 -4.15
CA ALA A 14 -2.04 -12.66 -2.70
C ALA A 14 -1.50 -11.37 -2.06
N CYS A 15 -0.37 -10.82 -2.55
CA CYS A 15 0.14 -9.52 -2.11
C CYS A 15 -0.91 -8.42 -2.28
N TRP A 16 -1.56 -8.37 -3.44
CA TRP A 16 -2.55 -7.37 -3.75
C TRP A 16 -3.87 -7.54 -2.97
N ILE A 17 -4.19 -8.75 -2.49
CA ILE A 17 -5.33 -8.97 -1.58
C ILE A 17 -5.04 -8.44 -0.17
N VAL A 18 -3.80 -8.52 0.31
CA VAL A 18 -3.47 -8.09 1.68
C VAL A 18 -2.92 -6.66 1.75
N VAL A 19 -2.68 -6.01 0.60
CA VAL A 19 -1.93 -4.75 0.51
C VAL A 19 -2.53 -3.62 1.34
N TYR A 20 -3.87 -3.51 1.45
CA TYR A 20 -4.54 -2.45 2.19
C TYR A 20 -4.52 -2.64 3.70
N SER A 21 -4.41 -3.90 4.17
CA SER A 21 -4.53 -4.24 5.59
C SER A 21 -3.58 -3.46 6.50
N PRO A 22 -2.28 -3.28 6.18
CA PRO A 22 -1.37 -2.50 7.00
C PRO A 22 -1.81 -1.05 7.17
N GLN A 23 -2.31 -0.39 6.13
CA GLN A 23 -2.71 1.02 6.22
C GLN A 23 -4.04 1.19 6.97
N PHE A 24 -5.00 0.30 6.78
CA PHE A 24 -6.23 0.32 7.58
C PHE A 24 -5.93 0.26 9.07
N ILE A 25 -4.96 -0.59 9.44
CA ILE A 25 -4.60 -0.79 10.83
C ILE A 25 -3.77 0.37 11.36
N GLU A 26 -2.85 0.91 10.57
CA GLU A 26 -2.08 2.11 10.94
C GLU A 26 -3.02 3.29 11.24
N ASN A 27 -3.96 3.57 10.34
CA ASN A 27 -4.96 4.62 10.55
C ASN A 27 -5.81 4.38 11.79
N TYR A 28 -6.21 3.12 12.05
CA TYR A 28 -6.98 2.76 13.23
C TYR A 28 -6.18 2.92 14.52
N GLN A 29 -4.92 2.47 14.55
CA GLN A 29 -4.07 2.55 15.74
C GLN A 29 -3.68 4.00 16.06
N LEU A 30 -3.35 4.79 15.04
CA LEU A 30 -3.00 6.19 15.20
C LEU A 30 -4.21 7.11 15.37
N GLN A 31 -5.43 6.61 15.06
CA GLN A 31 -6.64 7.40 14.98
C GLN A 31 -6.44 8.66 14.09
N SER A 32 -5.65 8.51 13.02
CA SER A 32 -5.25 9.59 12.12
C SER A 32 -5.19 9.08 10.68
N GLY A 33 -5.50 9.97 9.72
CA GLY A 33 -5.44 9.71 8.28
C GLY A 33 -4.52 10.70 7.55
N GLU A 34 -3.50 11.22 8.23
CA GLU A 34 -2.64 12.27 7.68
C GLU A 34 -1.48 11.75 6.82
N GLY A 35 -1.04 10.51 7.04
CA GLY A 35 0.13 9.97 6.36
C GLY A 35 -0.07 9.62 4.90
N LEU A 36 -1.29 9.25 4.51
CA LEU A 36 -1.61 8.89 3.13
C LEU A 36 -2.24 10.08 2.37
N SER A 37 -1.80 10.29 1.14
CA SER A 37 -2.30 11.34 0.25
C SER A 37 -3.71 10.99 -0.24
N ILE A 38 -4.65 11.93 -0.07
CA ILE A 38 -6.01 11.75 -0.60
C ILE A 38 -5.99 11.66 -2.13
N ALA A 39 -5.18 12.48 -2.80
CA ALA A 39 -5.07 12.46 -4.25
C ALA A 39 -4.51 11.13 -4.78
N PHE A 40 -3.57 10.51 -4.05
CA PHE A 40 -3.08 9.17 -4.37
C PHE A 40 -4.22 8.15 -4.40
N ILE A 41 -5.08 8.14 -3.39
CA ILE A 41 -6.21 7.19 -3.28
C ILE A 41 -7.31 7.53 -4.28
N LEU A 42 -7.60 8.81 -4.53
CA LEU A 42 -8.61 9.21 -5.51
C LEU A 42 -8.25 8.75 -6.93
N ILE A 43 -6.97 8.85 -7.31
CA ILE A 43 -6.52 8.36 -8.63
C ILE A 43 -6.69 6.84 -8.73
N TRP A 44 -6.38 6.10 -7.66
CA TRP A 44 -6.63 4.65 -7.59
C TRP A 44 -8.12 4.32 -7.70
N LEU A 45 -8.96 5.00 -6.92
CA LEU A 45 -10.41 4.77 -6.93
C LEU A 45 -11.02 5.01 -8.31
N VAL A 46 -10.59 6.08 -9.01
CA VAL A 46 -11.05 6.34 -10.38
C VAL A 46 -10.64 5.19 -11.31
N GLY A 47 -9.41 4.69 -11.18
CA GLY A 47 -8.94 3.51 -11.92
C GLY A 47 -9.78 2.27 -11.63
N ASP A 48 -10.03 1.98 -10.35
CA ASP A 48 -10.73 0.76 -9.94
C ASP A 48 -12.23 0.79 -10.26
N LEU A 49 -12.87 1.96 -10.16
CA LEU A 49 -14.25 2.14 -10.64
C LEU A 49 -14.32 1.98 -12.16
N THR A 50 -13.33 2.48 -12.89
CA THR A 50 -13.26 2.27 -14.35
C THR A 50 -13.08 0.80 -14.69
N ASN A 51 -12.21 0.08 -13.96
CA ASN A 51 -12.01 -1.35 -14.11
C ASN A 51 -13.29 -2.14 -13.81
N LEU A 52 -14.02 -1.78 -12.75
CA LEU A 52 -15.28 -2.41 -12.38
C LEU A 52 -16.36 -2.18 -13.44
N LEU A 53 -16.52 -0.94 -13.90
CA LEU A 53 -17.48 -0.61 -14.96
C LEU A 53 -17.13 -1.33 -16.27
N GLY A 54 -15.85 -1.35 -16.65
CA GLY A 54 -15.37 -2.10 -17.82
C GLY A 54 -15.68 -3.59 -17.71
N ALA A 55 -15.44 -4.20 -16.54
CA ALA A 55 -15.74 -5.61 -16.31
C ALA A 55 -17.25 -5.93 -16.41
N LEU A 56 -18.10 -5.06 -15.86
CA LEU A 56 -19.55 -5.22 -15.92
C LEU A 56 -20.09 -5.04 -17.36
N LEU A 57 -19.64 -4.00 -18.06
CA LEU A 57 -20.09 -3.70 -19.43
C LEU A 57 -19.64 -4.77 -20.43
N ALA A 58 -18.44 -5.30 -20.26
CA ALA A 58 -17.90 -6.37 -21.11
C ALA A 58 -18.38 -7.78 -20.71
N GLY A 59 -19.14 -7.91 -19.61
CA GLY A 59 -19.62 -9.22 -19.12
C GLY A 59 -18.48 -10.17 -18.77
N LEU A 60 -17.39 -9.64 -18.19
CA LEU A 60 -16.21 -10.45 -17.84
C LEU A 60 -16.55 -11.50 -16.76
N LEU A 61 -15.65 -12.48 -16.62
CA LEU A 61 -15.74 -13.54 -15.61
C LEU A 61 -16.05 -12.94 -14.22
N PRO A 62 -16.95 -13.55 -13.42
CA PRO A 62 -17.31 -13.05 -12.10
C PRO A 62 -16.12 -12.80 -11.17
N THR A 63 -15.05 -13.57 -11.32
CA THR A 63 -13.81 -13.40 -10.56
C THR A 63 -13.16 -12.04 -10.79
N VAL A 64 -13.04 -11.58 -12.04
CA VAL A 64 -12.48 -10.26 -12.38
C VAL A 64 -13.35 -9.14 -11.81
N THR A 65 -14.67 -9.29 -11.93
CA THR A 65 -15.64 -8.34 -11.37
C THR A 65 -15.55 -8.26 -9.83
N PHE A 66 -15.44 -9.39 -9.13
CA PHE A 66 -15.28 -9.40 -7.68
C PHE A 66 -13.97 -8.77 -7.23
N VAL A 67 -12.87 -8.98 -7.96
CA VAL A 67 -11.59 -8.35 -7.67
C VAL A 67 -11.68 -6.82 -7.85
N ALA A 68 -12.26 -6.33 -8.94
CA ALA A 68 -12.45 -4.89 -9.16
C ALA A 68 -13.38 -4.26 -8.11
N LEU A 69 -14.43 -4.97 -7.70
CA LEU A 69 -15.32 -4.57 -6.61
C LEU A 69 -14.56 -4.49 -5.28
N TYR A 70 -13.75 -5.50 -4.97
CA TYR A 70 -12.93 -5.53 -3.76
C TYR A 70 -12.01 -4.31 -3.65
N TYR A 71 -11.29 -3.97 -4.71
CA TYR A 71 -10.40 -2.80 -4.72
C TYR A 71 -11.16 -1.48 -4.55
N SER A 72 -12.26 -1.31 -5.30
CA SER A 72 -13.12 -0.14 -5.18
C SER A 72 -13.64 0.04 -3.75
N LEU A 73 -14.05 -1.05 -3.08
CA LEU A 73 -14.50 -1.01 -1.69
C LEU A 73 -13.36 -0.66 -0.74
N CYS A 74 -12.16 -1.20 -0.93
CA CYS A 74 -11.01 -0.89 -0.10
C CYS A 74 -10.65 0.60 -0.18
N ASP A 75 -10.63 1.19 -1.38
CA ASP A 75 -10.35 2.60 -1.57
C ASP A 75 -11.41 3.49 -0.91
N ILE A 76 -12.69 3.17 -1.05
CA ILE A 76 -13.80 3.89 -0.40
C ILE A 76 -13.68 3.81 1.12
N LEU A 77 -13.43 2.62 1.67
CA LEU A 77 -13.26 2.43 3.12
C LEU A 77 -12.05 3.20 3.64
N LEU A 78 -10.96 3.23 2.89
CA LEU A 78 -9.74 3.93 3.29
C LEU A 78 -9.94 5.45 3.27
N LEU A 79 -10.62 5.98 2.25
CA LEU A 79 -11.03 7.38 2.21
C LEU A 79 -11.96 7.72 3.37
N ALA A 80 -12.99 6.90 3.61
CA ALA A 80 -13.93 7.10 4.71
C ALA A 80 -13.20 7.15 6.06
N GLN A 81 -12.24 6.25 6.28
CA GLN A 81 -11.42 6.22 7.48
C GLN A 81 -10.58 7.52 7.63
N ILE A 82 -9.96 8.00 6.54
CA ILE A 82 -9.18 9.25 6.54
C ILE A 82 -10.07 10.45 6.89
N TYR A 83 -11.22 10.58 6.24
CA TYR A 83 -12.16 11.67 6.52
C TYR A 83 -12.68 11.62 7.95
N TYR A 84 -13.07 10.43 8.43
CA TYR A 84 -13.57 10.25 9.78
C TYR A 84 -12.55 10.68 10.84
N TYR A 85 -11.28 10.25 10.72
CA TYR A 85 -10.26 10.62 11.70
C TYR A 85 -9.85 12.09 11.64
N ARG A 86 -9.80 12.69 10.45
CA ARG A 86 -9.55 14.13 10.31
C ARG A 86 -10.68 14.97 10.92
N TRP A 87 -11.93 14.58 10.68
CA TRP A 87 -13.09 15.23 11.32
C TRP A 87 -13.05 15.09 12.84
N LYS A 88 -12.79 13.88 13.35
CA LYS A 88 -12.68 13.61 14.79
C LYS A 88 -11.55 14.41 15.44
N ALA A 89 -10.41 14.58 14.76
CA ALA A 89 -9.31 15.42 15.24
C ALA A 89 -9.70 16.90 15.28
N ALA A 90 -10.31 17.42 14.21
CA ALA A 90 -10.79 18.81 14.16
C ALA A 90 -11.81 19.11 15.27
N ALA A 91 -12.78 18.22 15.50
CA ALA A 91 -13.78 18.38 16.55
C ALA A 91 -13.19 18.34 17.98
N ARG A 92 -12.07 17.63 18.18
CA ARG A 92 -11.34 17.63 19.46
C ARG A 92 -10.65 18.98 19.69
N LEU A 93 -9.98 19.51 18.67
CA LEU A 93 -9.30 20.80 18.74
C LEU A 93 -10.30 21.94 19.04
N GLU A 94 -11.46 21.96 18.37
CA GLU A 94 -12.51 22.94 18.64
C GLU A 94 -13.01 22.86 20.08
N LYS A 95 -13.22 21.65 20.61
CA LYS A 95 -13.64 21.45 22.00
C LYS A 95 -12.57 21.88 23.01
N GLU A 96 -11.31 21.62 22.71
CA GLU A 96 -10.17 22.04 23.53
C GLU A 96 -9.98 23.55 23.50
N GLU A 97 -10.21 24.22 22.37
CA GLU A 97 -10.15 25.69 22.27
C GLU A 97 -11.27 26.35 23.09
N VAL A 98 -12.49 25.83 23.00
CA VAL A 98 -13.64 26.29 23.82
C VAL A 98 -13.41 26.04 25.31
N ALA A 99 -12.78 24.94 25.69
CA ALA A 99 -12.47 24.62 27.09
C ALA A 99 -11.22 25.39 27.61
N GLY A 100 -10.23 25.60 26.76
CA GLY A 100 -8.96 26.26 27.05
C GLY A 100 -9.10 27.77 27.30
N GLY A 101 -10.18 28.39 26.82
CA GLY A 101 -10.60 29.72 27.25
C GLY A 101 -10.96 29.84 28.74
N SER A 102 -11.03 28.74 29.50
CA SER A 102 -11.46 28.73 30.90
C SER A 102 -10.52 28.05 31.91
N ALA A 103 -9.42 27.38 31.52
CA ALA A 103 -8.59 26.65 32.50
C ALA A 103 -7.15 26.36 32.04
N GLU A 104 -6.26 27.35 32.11
CA GLU A 104 -4.80 27.09 32.12
C GLU A 104 -4.34 26.72 33.54
N THR A 105 -4.67 25.52 34.02
CA THR A 105 -4.00 24.90 35.18
C THR A 105 -3.92 23.39 34.98
N THR A 106 -3.15 22.95 33.98
CA THR A 106 -2.73 21.53 33.93
C THR A 106 -1.24 21.47 34.23
N GLY A 107 -0.93 21.09 35.47
CA GLY A 107 0.44 20.96 35.95
C GLY A 107 1.24 19.96 35.12
N LEU A 108 2.41 20.41 34.67
CA LEU A 108 3.46 19.61 34.06
C LEU A 108 4.05 18.67 35.13
N LEU A 109 3.42 17.53 35.38
CA LEU A 109 3.99 16.49 36.23
C LEU A 109 5.03 15.71 35.43
N ALA A 110 6.29 15.80 35.87
CA ALA A 110 7.38 14.97 35.39
C ALA A 110 6.99 13.50 35.51
N GLY A 111 7.01 12.77 34.39
CA GLY A 111 6.64 11.37 34.32
C GLY A 111 7.42 10.54 35.32
N SER A 112 6.71 9.75 36.12
CA SER A 112 7.33 8.79 37.02
C SER A 112 8.06 7.71 36.21
N SER A 113 9.12 7.13 36.73
CA SER A 113 9.82 6.00 36.09
C SER A 113 8.88 4.82 35.78
N SER A 114 7.79 4.68 36.54
CA SER A 114 6.69 3.74 36.26
C SER A 114 5.91 4.06 34.98
N ASP A 115 5.67 5.33 34.66
CA ASP A 115 4.95 5.71 33.43
C ASP A 115 5.80 5.44 32.18
N GLU A 116 7.11 5.68 32.28
CA GLU A 116 8.08 5.38 31.22
C GLU A 116 8.15 3.86 30.98
N GLU A 117 8.24 3.05 32.04
CA GLU A 117 8.29 1.59 31.95
C GLU A 117 7.01 1.00 31.32
N VAL A 118 5.84 1.51 31.70
CA VAL A 118 4.55 1.10 31.12
C VAL A 118 4.45 1.51 29.65
N ARG A 119 4.91 2.70 29.27
CA ARG A 119 4.97 3.16 27.87
C ARG A 119 5.87 2.26 27.01
N VAL A 120 7.07 1.93 27.51
CA VAL A 120 8.02 1.06 26.81
C VAL A 120 7.45 -0.35 26.62
N LYS A 121 6.84 -0.94 27.66
CA LYS A 121 6.18 -2.26 27.57
C LYS A 121 5.04 -2.27 26.57
N THR A 122 4.17 -1.25 26.61
CA THR A 122 3.04 -1.10 25.69
C THR A 122 3.51 -0.92 24.24
N ALA A 123 4.56 -0.12 24.02
CA ALA A 123 5.15 0.07 22.71
C ALA A 123 5.76 -1.23 22.15
N ALA A 124 6.46 -2.00 22.99
CA ALA A 124 7.04 -3.29 22.60
C ALA A 124 5.96 -4.33 22.27
N GLU A 125 4.88 -4.39 23.03
CA GLU A 125 3.75 -5.29 22.77
C GLU A 125 3.04 -4.93 21.46
N ASN A 126 2.80 -3.63 21.22
CA ASN A 126 2.23 -3.13 19.96
C ASN A 126 3.14 -3.46 18.77
N ALA A 127 4.45 -3.25 18.89
CA ALA A 127 5.41 -3.60 17.85
C ALA A 127 5.41 -5.11 17.56
N ARG A 128 5.40 -5.95 18.60
CA ARG A 128 5.32 -7.41 18.45
C ARG A 128 4.02 -7.83 17.76
N GLY A 129 2.89 -7.24 18.13
CA GLY A 129 1.60 -7.50 17.49
C GLY A 129 1.59 -7.11 16.00
N GLN A 130 2.19 -5.97 15.66
CA GLN A 130 2.37 -5.55 14.26
C GLN A 130 3.26 -6.55 13.48
N MET A 131 4.39 -6.98 14.07
CA MET A 131 5.28 -7.96 13.46
C MET A 131 4.57 -9.31 13.21
N LEU A 132 3.80 -9.79 14.20
CA LEU A 132 3.05 -11.05 14.07
C LEU A 132 2.04 -10.98 12.93
N ARG A 133 1.26 -9.90 12.85
CA ARG A 133 0.29 -9.71 11.77
C ARG A 133 0.96 -9.65 10.40
N ASN A 134 2.06 -8.92 10.28
CA ASN A 134 2.82 -8.85 9.04
C ASN A 134 3.36 -10.22 8.64
N ALA A 135 3.86 -11.01 9.62
CA ALA A 135 4.30 -12.38 9.39
C ALA A 135 3.16 -13.28 8.88
N ILE A 136 1.95 -13.15 9.44
CA ILE A 136 0.76 -13.87 8.96
C ILE A 136 0.47 -13.53 7.48
N CYS A 137 0.50 -12.25 7.10
CA CYS A 137 0.32 -11.83 5.71
C CYS A 137 1.41 -12.40 4.78
N VAL A 138 2.67 -12.40 5.21
CA VAL A 138 3.78 -13.00 4.44
C VAL A 138 3.62 -14.51 4.30
N LEU A 139 3.26 -15.21 5.38
CA LEU A 139 2.99 -16.65 5.36
C LEU A 139 1.82 -17.00 4.45
N PHE A 140 0.77 -16.16 4.42
CA PHE A 140 -0.33 -16.30 3.48
C PHE A 140 0.16 -16.21 2.03
N VAL A 141 0.96 -15.19 1.68
CA VAL A 141 1.53 -15.03 0.34
C VAL A 141 2.42 -16.22 -0.05
N ILE A 142 3.28 -16.69 0.85
CA ILE A 142 4.11 -17.87 0.59
C ILE A 142 3.23 -19.12 0.42
N GLY A 143 2.21 -19.26 1.26
CA GLY A 143 1.25 -20.35 1.23
C GLY A 143 0.50 -20.44 -0.09
N THR A 144 0.09 -19.31 -0.70
CA THR A 144 -0.54 -19.33 -2.02
C THR A 144 0.44 -19.76 -3.12
N GLY A 145 1.72 -19.37 -3.02
CA GLY A 145 2.76 -19.85 -3.93
C GLY A 145 3.00 -21.36 -3.82
N VAL A 146 3.09 -21.90 -2.59
CA VAL A 146 3.22 -23.35 -2.35
C VAL A 146 1.99 -24.11 -2.82
N ALA A 147 0.79 -23.58 -2.57
CA ALA A 147 -0.45 -24.16 -3.06
C ALA A 147 -0.50 -24.16 -4.59
N ALA A 148 -0.10 -23.07 -5.26
CA ALA A 148 -0.04 -22.99 -6.72
C ALA A 148 0.94 -24.02 -7.32
N TRP A 149 2.06 -24.25 -6.64
CA TRP A 149 3.02 -25.30 -7.02
C TRP A 149 2.44 -26.71 -6.82
N TYR A 150 1.77 -26.96 -5.70
CA TYR A 150 1.27 -28.28 -5.34
C TYR A 150 0.00 -28.68 -6.11
N PHE A 151 -0.94 -27.75 -6.28
CA PHE A 151 -2.22 -27.97 -6.95
C PHE A 151 -2.19 -27.65 -8.46
N GLY A 152 -1.08 -27.17 -9.01
CA GLY A 152 -1.00 -26.83 -10.42
C GLY A 152 -0.79 -28.06 -11.31
N PRO A 153 -1.79 -28.50 -12.09
CA PRO A 153 -1.43 -28.96 -13.44
C PRO A 153 -2.41 -28.51 -14.53
N ASN A 154 -1.88 -27.71 -15.46
CA ASN A 154 -1.88 -27.82 -16.92
C ASN A 154 -1.80 -26.40 -17.47
N LYS A 155 -0.71 -26.14 -18.20
CA LYS A 155 -0.39 -24.88 -18.87
C LYS A 155 -1.66 -24.16 -19.31
N ALA A 156 -2.08 -23.15 -18.56
CA ALA A 156 -3.05 -22.20 -19.07
C ALA A 156 -2.45 -21.70 -20.38
N LYS A 157 -3.13 -21.95 -21.50
CA LYS A 157 -2.76 -21.35 -22.78
C LYS A 157 -2.65 -19.86 -22.51
N THR A 158 -1.43 -19.33 -22.54
CA THR A 158 -1.20 -17.89 -22.49
C THR A 158 -2.05 -17.31 -23.62
N PRO A 159 -3.04 -16.47 -23.32
CA PRO A 159 -3.83 -15.84 -24.36
C PRO A 159 -2.88 -14.92 -25.11
N THR A 160 -2.47 -15.33 -26.33
CA THR A 160 -1.75 -14.61 -27.40
C THR A 160 -0.54 -15.40 -27.95
N GLU A 161 -0.79 -16.55 -28.60
CA GLU A 161 0.19 -17.08 -29.56
C GLU A 161 -0.09 -16.61 -31.00
N ASP A 162 -1.35 -16.36 -31.43
CA ASP A 162 -1.66 -16.17 -32.87
C ASP A 162 -2.67 -15.05 -33.25
N GLY A 163 -2.98 -14.09 -32.37
CA GLY A 163 -3.97 -13.03 -32.65
C GLY A 163 -3.35 -11.64 -32.87
N PRO A 164 -3.91 -10.77 -33.75
CA PRO A 164 -3.49 -9.37 -33.82
C PRO A 164 -3.71 -8.67 -32.47
N MET A 165 -2.81 -7.76 -32.12
CA MET A 165 -2.90 -6.99 -30.88
C MET A 165 -4.23 -6.23 -30.83
N ASP A 166 -5.05 -6.49 -29.82
CA ASP A 166 -6.26 -5.72 -29.59
C ASP A 166 -5.88 -4.30 -29.17
N LEU A 167 -6.07 -3.35 -30.08
CA LEU A 167 -5.72 -1.94 -29.88
C LEU A 167 -6.45 -1.37 -28.65
N THR A 168 -7.68 -1.81 -28.40
CA THR A 168 -8.47 -1.35 -27.25
C THR A 168 -7.79 -1.74 -25.94
N SER A 169 -7.44 -3.02 -25.78
CA SER A 169 -6.71 -3.51 -24.61
C SER A 169 -5.37 -2.81 -24.41
N GLN A 170 -4.64 -2.53 -25.49
CA GLN A 170 -3.37 -1.80 -25.40
C GLN A 170 -3.56 -0.35 -24.93
N ILE A 171 -4.51 0.39 -25.50
CA ILE A 171 -4.80 1.78 -25.10
C ILE A 171 -5.20 1.82 -23.62
N LEU A 172 -6.12 0.95 -23.20
CA LEU A 172 -6.56 0.87 -21.81
C LEU A 172 -5.41 0.51 -20.86
N GLY A 173 -4.54 -0.42 -21.26
CA GLY A 173 -3.34 -0.78 -20.52
C GLY A 173 -2.40 0.41 -20.32
N TYR A 174 -2.14 1.21 -21.36
CA TYR A 174 -1.29 2.40 -21.25
C TYR A 174 -1.93 3.54 -20.45
N ILE A 175 -3.25 3.72 -20.51
CA ILE A 175 -3.96 4.68 -19.65
C ILE A 175 -3.83 4.24 -18.18
N SER A 176 -4.06 2.96 -17.89
CA SER A 176 -3.90 2.39 -16.55
C SER A 176 -2.47 2.55 -16.02
N MET A 177 -1.48 2.27 -16.87
CA MET A 177 -0.06 2.51 -16.60
C MET A 177 0.17 3.97 -16.16
N LEU A 178 -0.32 4.95 -16.92
CA LEU A 178 -0.17 6.38 -16.58
C LEU A 178 -0.86 6.75 -15.26
N LEU A 179 -2.07 6.23 -15.01
CA LEU A 179 -2.81 6.49 -13.77
C LEU A 179 -2.06 5.94 -12.54
N TYR A 180 -1.61 4.69 -12.60
CA TYR A 180 -0.91 4.08 -11.47
C TYR A 180 0.47 4.70 -11.21
N LEU A 181 1.19 5.13 -12.25
CA LEU A 181 2.44 5.89 -12.08
C LEU A 181 2.19 7.28 -11.49
N SER A 182 1.20 7.99 -12.05
CA SER A 182 0.91 9.36 -11.62
C SER A 182 0.39 9.42 -10.19
N SER A 183 -0.30 8.38 -9.70
CA SER A 183 -0.79 8.36 -8.31
C SER A 183 0.33 8.40 -7.27
N ARG A 184 1.52 7.88 -7.57
CA ARG A 184 2.68 7.93 -6.66
C ARG A 184 3.23 9.34 -6.47
N ILE A 185 3.07 10.23 -7.46
CA ILE A 185 3.60 11.58 -7.42
C ILE A 185 3.00 12.39 -6.25
N PRO A 186 1.66 12.46 -6.08
CA PRO A 186 1.05 13.07 -4.89
C PRO A 186 1.55 12.51 -3.57
N GLN A 187 1.78 11.21 -3.47
CA GLN A 187 2.28 10.61 -2.23
C GLN A 187 3.73 11.03 -1.96
N ILE A 188 4.58 11.05 -2.98
CA ILE A 188 5.98 11.49 -2.87
C ILE A 188 6.06 12.93 -2.36
N PHE A 189 5.22 13.82 -2.89
CA PHE A 189 5.15 15.20 -2.40
C PHE A 189 4.63 15.25 -0.96
N LYS A 190 3.54 14.52 -0.65
CA LYS A 190 2.98 14.48 0.69
C LYS A 190 4.01 14.00 1.73
N ASN A 191 4.82 13.00 1.38
CA ASN A 191 5.88 12.50 2.24
C ASN A 191 6.93 13.55 2.60
N ARG A 192 7.23 14.49 1.68
CA ARG A 192 8.19 15.58 1.95
C ARG A 192 7.69 16.53 3.02
N GLU A 193 6.38 16.78 3.03
CA GLU A 193 5.68 17.63 3.99
C GLU A 193 5.50 16.92 5.34
N THR A 194 4.91 15.72 5.34
CA THR A 194 4.53 14.99 6.56
C THR A 194 5.69 14.22 7.18
N LYS A 195 6.85 14.16 6.50
CA LYS A 195 8.01 13.34 6.88
C LYS A 195 7.64 11.87 7.11
N CYS A 196 6.67 11.37 6.33
CA CYS A 196 6.09 10.03 6.42
C CYS A 196 5.42 9.71 7.78
N THR A 197 4.93 10.71 8.50
CA THR A 197 4.17 10.50 9.74
C THR A 197 2.80 9.90 9.42
N GLY A 198 2.44 8.77 10.05
CA GLY A 198 1.17 8.07 9.83
C GLY A 198 1.06 7.26 8.53
N LEU A 199 2.18 7.06 7.83
CA LEU A 199 2.25 6.26 6.62
C LEU A 199 2.75 4.86 6.95
N SER A 200 2.03 3.81 6.51
CA SER A 200 2.50 2.44 6.67
C SER A 200 3.55 2.08 5.61
N PRO A 201 4.83 1.84 5.96
CA PRO A 201 5.82 1.39 4.99
C PRO A 201 5.51 -0.02 4.47
N VAL A 202 4.77 -0.82 5.25
CA VAL A 202 4.40 -2.20 4.91
C VAL A 202 3.40 -2.25 3.76
N PHE A 203 2.50 -1.25 3.66
CA PHE A 203 1.60 -1.08 2.50
C PHE A 203 2.40 -0.98 1.19
N PHE A 204 3.43 -0.12 1.15
CA PHE A 204 4.31 0.03 -0.03
C PHE A 204 5.20 -1.19 -0.25
N ALA A 205 5.65 -1.86 0.81
CA ALA A 205 6.43 -3.08 0.67
C ALA A 205 5.62 -4.24 0.03
N PHE A 206 4.34 -4.40 0.41
CA PHE A 206 3.46 -5.38 -0.24
C PHE A 206 3.14 -5.00 -1.69
N ALA A 207 2.86 -3.73 -1.96
CA ALA A 207 2.63 -3.25 -3.33
C ALA A 207 3.86 -3.50 -4.22
N MET A 208 5.06 -3.18 -3.73
CA MET A 208 6.31 -3.43 -4.43
C MET A 208 6.55 -4.92 -4.66
N THR A 209 6.35 -5.75 -3.62
CA THR A 209 6.50 -7.21 -3.73
C THR A 209 5.53 -7.80 -4.74
N GLY A 210 4.27 -7.36 -4.73
CA GLY A 210 3.26 -7.79 -5.70
C GLY A 210 3.59 -7.42 -7.14
N ASN A 211 4.11 -6.21 -7.37
CA ASN A 211 4.59 -5.80 -8.69
C ASN A 211 5.83 -6.59 -9.13
N ILE A 212 6.79 -6.84 -8.23
CA ILE A 212 8.00 -7.63 -8.54
C ILE A 212 7.61 -9.04 -8.95
N THR A 213 6.77 -9.72 -8.17
CA THR A 213 6.33 -11.09 -8.48
C THR A 213 5.51 -11.13 -9.76
N TYR A 214 4.72 -10.10 -10.05
CA TYR A 214 3.97 -10.00 -11.31
C TYR A 214 4.89 -9.86 -12.54
N VAL A 215 5.87 -8.94 -12.50
CA VAL A 215 6.86 -8.80 -13.59
C VAL A 215 7.60 -10.12 -13.80
N LEU A 216 8.06 -10.74 -12.71
CA LEU A 216 8.74 -12.03 -12.78
C LEU A 216 7.81 -13.14 -13.33
N SER A 217 6.50 -13.10 -13.06
CA SER A 217 5.55 -14.08 -13.61
C SER A 217 5.42 -13.97 -15.13
N ILE A 218 5.38 -12.75 -15.67
CA ILE A 218 5.33 -12.50 -17.12
C ILE A 218 6.65 -12.98 -17.73
N CYS A 219 7.78 -12.56 -17.16
CA CYS A 219 9.09 -12.94 -17.66
C CYS A 219 9.34 -14.46 -17.60
N SER A 220 8.83 -15.13 -16.58
CA SER A 220 8.94 -16.59 -16.43
C SER A 220 8.00 -17.36 -17.36
N ALA A 221 6.94 -16.71 -17.87
CA ALA A 221 6.02 -17.30 -18.83
C ALA A 221 6.66 -17.39 -20.22
N SER A 222 7.19 -16.28 -20.74
CA SER A 222 7.90 -16.23 -22.02
C SER A 222 8.79 -14.99 -22.15
N MET A 223 9.92 -15.15 -22.84
CA MET A 223 10.86 -14.08 -23.23
C MET A 223 10.74 -13.71 -24.72
N ASP A 224 9.71 -14.21 -25.41
CA ASP A 224 9.44 -13.82 -26.80
C ASP A 224 9.12 -12.32 -26.88
N LYS A 225 9.73 -11.64 -27.86
CA LYS A 225 9.49 -10.22 -28.15
C LYS A 225 8.02 -9.92 -28.37
N HIS A 226 7.29 -10.77 -29.11
CA HIS A 226 5.87 -10.54 -29.36
C HIS A 226 5.07 -10.58 -28.06
N TYR A 227 5.30 -11.60 -27.23
CA TYR A 227 4.65 -11.74 -25.92
C TYR A 227 4.97 -10.57 -25.00
N LEU A 228 6.22 -10.12 -24.95
CA LEU A 228 6.62 -8.96 -24.15
C LEU A 228 6.03 -7.64 -24.65
N LEU A 229 5.86 -7.47 -25.97
CA LEU A 229 5.22 -6.30 -26.56
C LEU A 229 3.72 -6.26 -26.27
N VAL A 230 3.04 -7.42 -26.29
CA VAL A 230 1.66 -7.54 -25.84
C VAL A 230 1.57 -7.10 -24.37
N ASN A 231 2.48 -7.58 -23.51
CA ASN A 231 2.47 -7.25 -22.08
C ASN A 231 3.17 -5.93 -21.71
N ALA A 232 3.55 -5.09 -22.69
CA ALA A 232 4.46 -3.97 -22.46
C ALA A 232 3.90 -2.90 -21.52
N SER A 233 2.61 -2.59 -21.61
CA SER A 233 1.97 -1.59 -20.73
C SER A 233 1.95 -2.04 -19.26
N TRP A 234 1.64 -3.30 -19.01
CA TRP A 234 1.68 -3.92 -17.68
C TRP A 234 3.10 -3.98 -17.11
N LEU A 235 4.10 -4.35 -17.93
CA LEU A 235 5.50 -4.35 -17.54
C LEU A 235 6.00 -2.94 -17.22
N ALA A 236 5.75 -1.98 -18.10
CA ALA A 236 6.13 -0.58 -17.90
C ALA A 236 5.47 0.01 -16.65
N GLY A 237 4.19 -0.29 -16.43
CA GLY A 237 3.43 0.14 -15.26
C GLY A 237 4.02 -0.41 -13.97
N SER A 238 4.24 -1.73 -13.93
CA SER A 238 4.75 -2.42 -12.75
C SER A 238 6.20 -2.03 -12.43
N ILE A 239 7.07 -1.93 -13.43
CA ILE A 239 8.46 -1.49 -13.24
C ILE A 239 8.49 -0.03 -12.78
N GLY A 240 7.68 0.83 -13.39
CA GLY A 240 7.57 2.24 -12.99
C GLY A 240 7.09 2.41 -11.55
N THR A 241 6.05 1.66 -11.13
CA THR A 241 5.57 1.69 -9.75
C THR A 241 6.61 1.15 -8.77
N ILE A 242 7.34 0.08 -9.10
CA ILE A 242 8.45 -0.43 -8.27
C ILE A 242 9.48 0.67 -8.02
N LEU A 243 9.92 1.38 -9.06
CA LEU A 243 10.93 2.45 -8.92
C LEU A 243 10.44 3.59 -8.03
N LEU A 244 9.17 3.98 -8.17
CA LEU A 244 8.57 5.04 -7.34
C LEU A 244 8.35 4.56 -5.89
N ASP A 245 7.99 3.29 -5.68
CA ASP A 245 7.82 2.70 -4.35
C ASP A 245 9.16 2.56 -3.62
N ILE A 246 10.25 2.20 -4.33
CA ILE A 246 11.61 2.27 -3.79
C ILE A 246 11.92 3.69 -3.30
N TYR A 247 11.58 4.71 -4.08
CA TYR A 247 11.80 6.09 -3.68
C TYR A 247 10.94 6.50 -2.47
N VAL A 248 9.68 6.06 -2.38
CA VAL A 248 8.82 6.27 -1.20
C VAL A 248 9.41 5.59 0.04
N LEU A 249 9.87 4.35 -0.07
CA LEU A 249 10.53 3.63 1.03
C LEU A 249 11.84 4.28 1.44
N TYR A 250 12.60 4.82 0.48
CA TYR A 250 13.78 5.64 0.76
C TYR A 250 13.41 6.89 1.59
N GLN A 251 12.35 7.63 1.22
CA GLN A 251 11.88 8.77 2.02
C GLN A 251 11.55 8.36 3.46
N PHE A 252 10.93 7.20 3.65
CA PHE A 252 10.61 6.69 4.98
C PHE A 252 11.87 6.44 5.83
N ILE A 253 12.87 5.77 5.27
CA ILE A 253 14.14 5.49 5.96
C ILE A 253 14.88 6.80 6.27
N HIS A 254 14.95 7.71 5.30
CA HIS A 254 15.64 8.99 5.43
C HIS A 254 15.02 9.88 6.52
N TYR A 255 13.70 10.09 6.48
CA TYR A 255 13.01 10.93 7.47
C TYR A 255 12.91 10.27 8.86
N ARG A 256 13.01 8.94 8.95
CA ARG A 256 13.18 8.26 10.24
C ARG A 256 14.55 8.55 10.84
N ALA A 257 15.62 8.47 10.05
CA ALA A 257 16.97 8.78 10.50
C ALA A 257 17.10 10.24 10.98
N GLU A 258 16.50 11.19 10.24
CA GLU A 258 16.45 12.59 10.66
C GLU A 258 15.76 12.79 12.02
N ARG A 259 14.63 12.12 12.26
CA ARG A 259 13.91 12.22 13.54
C ARG A 259 14.75 11.73 14.72
N ILE A 260 15.35 10.56 14.59
CA ILE A 260 16.24 9.98 15.61
C ILE A 260 17.43 10.91 15.89
N SER A 261 18.01 11.53 14.86
CA SER A 261 19.12 12.46 15.03
C SER A 261 18.71 13.72 15.78
N ARG A 262 17.51 14.27 15.51
CA ARG A 262 16.98 15.45 16.21
C ARG A 262 16.66 15.14 17.66
N GLU A 263 16.04 14.00 17.94
CA GLU A 263 15.75 13.52 19.29
C GLU A 263 17.03 13.39 20.12
N ARG A 264 18.05 12.70 19.59
CA ARG A 264 19.35 12.58 20.25
C ARG A 264 20.03 13.92 20.51
N SER A 265 19.94 14.85 19.55
CA SER A 265 20.52 16.19 19.72
C SER A 265 19.79 17.00 20.79
N ALA A 266 18.46 16.86 20.88
CA ALA A 266 17.65 17.48 21.91
C ALA A 266 17.94 16.90 23.30
N GLU A 267 18.12 15.58 23.43
CA GLU A 267 18.53 14.93 24.67
C GLU A 267 19.89 15.44 25.16
N ILE A 268 20.89 15.54 24.27
CA ILE A 268 22.20 16.10 24.61
C ILE A 268 22.08 17.56 25.07
N ALA A 269 21.26 18.36 24.40
CA ALA A 269 21.05 19.77 24.76
C ALA A 269 20.33 19.97 26.11
N VAL A 270 19.54 18.99 26.56
CA VAL A 270 18.86 19.03 27.88
C VAL A 270 19.81 18.63 29.02
N VAL A 271 20.84 17.82 28.73
CA VAL A 271 21.81 17.34 29.73
C VAL A 271 23.05 18.25 29.85
N ALA A 272 23.34 19.08 28.84
CA ALA A 272 24.45 20.04 28.82
C ALA A 272 24.12 21.37 29.52
#